data_AF-A0A5J5G233-F1
#
_entry.id   AF-A0A5J5G233-F1
#
_cell.length_a   1.000
_cell.length_b   1.000
_cell.length_c   1.000
_cell.angle_alpha   90.00
_cell.angle_beta   90.00
_cell.angle_gamma   90.00
#
_symmetry.space_group_name_H-M   'P 1'
#
loop_
_entity.id
_entity.type
_entity.pdbx_description
1 polymer ?
#
loop_
_entity_poly.entity_id
_entity_poly.type
_entity_poly.pdbx_seq_one_letter_code
_entity_poly.pdbx_strand_id
1 'polypeptide(L)'
;METEALQQVERLALKKQKIYRNSILRYIARAMLASMFIGFGVIVAFKTGNFFYMEHSPLTYPMAAVTFGAAIILISYGGGDLFTGDTFYYTYGALRRKLRWTEVGRMWVISYIGNILGATAFALLIYLTGLFDSPDVNGFLLSVVAHKMEAPALELFFRAILCNWLVCLAFFVPMSMKTDGAKMFAMMLFVFCFFISGYEHSIANMCTFAIALVLNHPGTISWNGVFHNLVPVTIGNLIGGGVLMGVMYYYVNKPFLDEEPH
;
A
#
# COMPACT_ATOMS: atom_id res chain seq x y z
N MET A 1 -13.77 -21.07 6.59
CA MET A 1 -13.50 -19.77 7.23
C MET A 1 -13.08 -18.71 6.21
N GLU A 2 -12.17 -19.06 5.32
CA GLU A 2 -11.72 -18.32 4.14
C GLU A 2 -12.85 -18.00 3.15
N THR A 3 -13.83 -18.89 2.95
CA THR A 3 -14.96 -18.65 2.03
C THR A 3 -15.80 -17.43 2.43
N GLU A 4 -16.09 -17.27 3.73
CA GLU A 4 -16.78 -16.09 4.25
C GLU A 4 -15.98 -14.81 4.02
N ALA A 5 -14.67 -14.85 4.27
CA ALA A 5 -13.78 -13.72 4.01
C ALA A 5 -13.75 -13.38 2.50
N LEU A 6 -13.74 -14.39 1.62
CA LEU A 6 -13.81 -14.19 0.17
C LEU A 6 -15.15 -13.58 -0.29
N GLN A 7 -16.27 -13.92 0.36
CA GLN A 7 -17.54 -13.23 0.14
C GLN A 7 -17.47 -11.77 0.58
N GLN A 8 -16.78 -11.46 1.69
CA GLN A 8 -16.54 -10.07 2.11
C GLN A 8 -15.70 -9.31 1.08
N VAL A 9 -14.66 -9.95 0.52
CA VAL A 9 -13.85 -9.38 -0.58
C VAL A 9 -14.73 -9.02 -1.78
N GLU A 10 -15.61 -9.92 -2.20
CA GLU A 10 -16.56 -9.65 -3.29
C GLU A 10 -17.47 -8.44 -2.98
N ARG A 11 -18.02 -8.38 -1.77
CA ARG A 11 -18.87 -7.26 -1.32
C ARG A 11 -18.10 -5.94 -1.31
N LEU A 12 -16.84 -5.94 -0.88
CA LEU A 12 -15.98 -4.74 -0.88
C LEU A 12 -15.68 -4.27 -2.30
N ALA A 13 -15.40 -5.20 -3.22
CA ALA A 13 -15.19 -4.90 -4.64
C ALA A 13 -16.42 -4.21 -5.25
N LEU A 14 -17.62 -4.74 -5.00
CA LEU A 14 -18.89 -4.17 -5.47
C LEU A 14 -19.20 -2.81 -4.81
N LYS A 15 -18.91 -2.65 -3.52
CA LYS A 15 -19.06 -1.36 -2.80
C LYS A 15 -18.22 -0.28 -3.46
N LYS A 16 -16.95 -0.57 -3.76
CA LYS A 16 -16.03 0.36 -4.43
C LYS A 16 -16.46 0.67 -5.86
N GLN A 17 -16.92 -0.32 -6.61
CA GLN A 17 -17.51 -0.12 -7.94
C GLN A 17 -18.74 0.80 -7.88
N LYS A 18 -19.63 0.63 -6.89
CA LYS A 18 -20.78 1.51 -6.69
C LYS A 18 -20.36 2.96 -6.46
N ILE A 19 -19.31 3.19 -5.67
CA ILE A 19 -18.76 4.53 -5.44
C ILE A 19 -18.21 5.11 -6.75
N TYR A 20 -17.40 4.33 -7.48
CA TYR A 20 -16.84 4.72 -8.77
C TYR A 20 -17.93 5.13 -9.78
N ARG A 21 -18.98 4.31 -9.94
CA ARG A 21 -20.09 4.59 -10.87
C ARG A 21 -20.94 5.77 -10.43
N ASN A 22 -21.07 6.00 -9.13
CA ASN A 22 -21.84 7.13 -8.61
C ASN A 22 -21.10 8.46 -8.81
N SER A 23 -19.79 8.48 -8.55
CA SER A 23 -18.95 9.66 -8.78
C SER A 23 -17.48 9.31 -8.84
N ILE A 24 -16.85 9.57 -9.99
CA ILE A 24 -15.40 9.42 -10.17
C ILE A 24 -14.64 10.31 -9.18
N LEU A 25 -15.12 11.53 -8.91
CA LEU A 25 -14.49 12.44 -7.95
C LEU A 25 -14.50 11.89 -6.53
N ARG A 26 -15.60 11.27 -6.09
CA ARG A 26 -15.66 10.62 -4.77
C ARG A 26 -14.69 9.44 -4.68
N TYR A 27 -14.56 8.69 -5.77
CA TYR A 27 -13.63 7.57 -5.85
C TYR A 27 -12.16 8.04 -5.80
N ILE A 28 -11.81 9.09 -6.57
CA ILE A 28 -10.50 9.74 -6.52
C ILE A 28 -10.22 10.28 -5.11
N ALA A 29 -11.17 10.97 -4.47
CA ALA A 29 -10.98 11.51 -3.13
C ALA A 29 -10.71 10.42 -2.08
N ARG A 30 -11.38 9.27 -2.17
CA ARG A 30 -11.10 8.11 -1.29
C ARG A 30 -9.72 7.52 -1.54
N ALA A 31 -9.26 7.51 -2.79
CA ALA A 31 -7.90 7.10 -3.13
C ALA A 31 -6.84 8.10 -2.63
N MET A 32 -7.11 9.40 -2.76
CA MET A 32 -6.24 10.43 -2.19
C MET A 32 -6.10 10.26 -0.67
N LEU A 33 -7.23 10.04 0.01
CA LEU A 33 -7.27 9.84 1.46
C LEU A 33 -6.42 8.63 1.90
N ALA A 34 -6.47 7.52 1.14
CA ALA A 34 -5.64 6.35 1.43
C ALA A 34 -4.13 6.67 1.38
N SER A 35 -3.69 7.46 0.38
CA SER A 35 -2.29 7.88 0.30
C SER A 35 -1.91 8.86 1.40
N MET A 36 -2.80 9.75 1.82
CA MET A 36 -2.56 10.64 2.96
C MET A 36 -2.38 9.84 4.26
N PHE A 37 -3.17 8.79 4.48
CA PHE A 37 -3.01 7.87 5.61
C PHE A 37 -1.67 7.11 5.57
N ILE A 38 -1.27 6.62 4.39
CA ILE A 38 0.08 6.07 4.19
C ILE A 38 1.15 7.12 4.46
N GLY A 39 0.93 8.36 4.03
CA GLY A 39 1.83 9.50 4.26
C GLY A 39 2.09 9.75 5.74
N PHE A 40 1.05 9.75 6.58
CA PHE A 40 1.23 9.79 8.04
C PHE A 40 2.10 8.63 8.54
N GLY A 41 1.85 7.42 8.04
CA GLY A 41 2.68 6.24 8.30
C GLY A 41 4.14 6.43 7.96
N VAL A 42 4.44 6.93 6.76
CA VAL A 42 5.79 7.26 6.28
C VAL A 42 6.44 8.25 7.24
N ILE A 43 5.77 9.36 7.56
CA ILE A 43 6.33 10.40 8.44
C ILE A 43 6.69 9.87 9.82
N VAL A 44 5.78 9.12 10.45
CA VAL A 44 6.04 8.54 11.77
C VAL A 44 7.17 7.51 11.69
N ALA A 45 7.13 6.61 10.70
CA ALA A 45 8.14 5.57 10.53
C ALA A 45 9.54 6.13 10.33
N PHE A 46 9.70 7.07 9.41
CA PHE A 46 11.00 7.66 9.11
C PHE A 46 11.50 8.55 10.23
N LYS A 47 10.63 9.32 10.89
CA LYS A 47 11.04 10.13 12.06
C LYS A 47 11.47 9.24 13.23
N THR A 48 10.72 8.19 13.53
CA THR A 48 11.09 7.24 14.58
C THR A 48 12.39 6.51 14.23
N GLY A 49 12.53 6.02 13.01
CA GLY A 49 13.76 5.38 12.54
C GLY A 49 14.97 6.31 12.58
N ASN A 50 14.77 7.60 12.30
CA ASN A 50 15.87 8.57 12.25
C ASN A 50 16.60 8.72 13.59
N PHE A 51 15.89 8.64 14.73
CA PHE A 51 16.53 8.67 16.05
C PHE A 51 17.58 7.57 16.24
N PHE A 52 17.33 6.39 15.64
CA PHE A 52 18.26 5.26 15.70
C PHE A 52 19.30 5.31 14.58
N TYR A 53 18.93 5.86 13.42
CA TYR A 53 19.81 6.02 12.26
C TYR A 53 21.00 6.93 12.58
N MET A 54 20.75 8.05 13.26
CA MET A 54 21.80 9.01 13.65
C MET A 54 22.83 8.39 14.61
N GLU A 55 22.43 7.39 15.39
CA GLU A 55 23.28 6.64 16.32
C GLU A 55 23.86 5.35 15.68
N HIS A 56 23.69 5.16 14.37
CA HIS A 56 24.07 3.94 13.64
C HIS A 56 23.55 2.63 14.28
N SER A 57 22.37 2.70 14.89
CA SER A 57 21.80 1.59 15.65
C SER A 57 21.16 0.54 14.73
N PRO A 58 21.32 -0.77 15.02
CA PRO A 58 20.62 -1.84 14.29
C PRO A 58 19.09 -1.78 14.44
N LEU A 59 18.58 -0.96 15.38
CA LEU A 59 17.15 -0.78 15.61
C LEU A 59 16.47 0.19 14.64
N THR A 60 17.22 0.83 13.74
CA THR A 60 16.70 1.79 12.75
C THR A 60 15.49 1.26 11.97
N TYR A 61 15.67 0.15 11.25
CA TYR A 61 14.60 -0.46 10.46
C TYR A 61 13.50 -1.13 11.31
N PRO A 62 13.81 -1.88 12.38
CA PRO A 62 12.78 -2.41 13.27
C PRO A 62 11.82 -1.35 13.83
N MET A 63 12.36 -0.22 14.29
CA MET A 63 11.55 0.84 14.90
C MET A 63 10.70 1.60 13.87
N ALA A 64 11.25 1.82 12.67
CA ALA A 64 10.48 2.33 11.54
C ALA A 64 9.35 1.36 11.12
N ALA A 65 9.65 0.06 11.03
CA ALA A 65 8.69 -0.97 10.60
C ALA A 65 7.51 -1.10 11.57
N VAL A 66 7.77 -1.11 12.88
CA VAL A 66 6.72 -1.21 13.91
C VAL A 66 5.78 0.00 13.85
N THR A 67 6.34 1.20 13.71
CA THR A 67 5.54 2.44 13.70
C THR A 67 4.80 2.65 12.38
N PHE A 68 5.33 2.16 11.26
CA PHE A 68 4.62 2.14 9.97
C PHE A 68 3.31 1.34 10.04
N GLY A 69 3.22 0.34 10.92
CA GLY A 69 2.01 -0.45 11.16
C GLY A 69 0.77 0.40 11.51
N ALA A 70 0.92 1.59 12.09
CA ALA A 70 -0.21 2.47 12.37
C ALA A 70 -0.94 2.94 11.10
N ALA A 71 -0.22 3.04 9.97
CA ALA A 71 -0.76 3.51 8.69
C ALA A 71 -1.92 2.63 8.18
N ILE A 72 -1.79 1.31 8.33
CA ILE A 72 -2.79 0.39 7.78
C ILE A 72 -4.09 0.40 8.57
N ILE A 73 -4.02 0.74 9.87
CA ILE A 73 -5.20 0.94 10.72
C ILE A 73 -5.99 2.15 10.20
N LEU A 74 -5.31 3.27 9.91
CA LEU A 74 -5.94 4.46 9.35
C LEU A 74 -6.64 4.17 8.03
N ILE A 75 -6.05 3.35 7.16
CA ILE A 75 -6.68 2.98 5.89
C ILE A 75 -7.91 2.10 6.10
N SER A 76 -7.78 1.06 6.91
CA SER A 76 -8.84 0.07 7.14
C SER A 76 -10.05 0.66 7.85
N TYR A 77 -9.81 1.41 8.94
CA TYR A 77 -10.87 1.98 9.78
C TYR A 77 -11.26 3.40 9.37
N GLY A 78 -10.34 4.20 8.82
CA GLY A 78 -10.63 5.53 8.28
C GLY A 78 -11.23 5.54 6.88
N GLY A 79 -11.21 4.39 6.18
CA GLY A 79 -12.03 4.16 5.00
C GLY A 79 -11.46 4.67 3.67
N GLY A 80 -10.13 4.60 3.48
CA GLY A 80 -9.47 4.93 2.20
C GLY A 80 -9.52 3.78 1.17
N ASP A 81 -9.44 4.11 -0.12
CA ASP A 81 -9.35 3.12 -1.20
C ASP A 81 -7.91 3.04 -1.75
N LEU A 82 -7.20 1.95 -1.43
CA LEU A 82 -5.80 1.78 -1.80
C LEU A 82 -5.65 0.87 -3.03
N PHE A 83 -4.95 1.34 -4.06
CA PHE A 83 -4.72 0.58 -5.29
C PHE A 83 -4.21 -0.85 -5.03
N THR A 84 -3.25 -1.02 -4.14
CA THR A 84 -2.60 -2.32 -3.88
C THR A 84 -3.58 -3.37 -3.37
N GLY A 85 -4.45 -3.05 -2.42
CA GLY A 85 -5.53 -3.95 -1.98
C GLY A 85 -6.62 -4.15 -3.03
N ASP A 86 -6.92 -3.10 -3.81
CA ASP A 86 -7.90 -3.15 -4.90
C ASP A 86 -7.48 -4.11 -6.04
N THR A 87 -6.19 -4.38 -6.21
CA THR A 87 -5.71 -5.41 -7.16
C THR A 87 -6.28 -6.79 -6.84
N PHE A 88 -6.33 -7.17 -5.56
CA PHE A 88 -6.95 -8.41 -5.11
C PHE A 88 -8.48 -8.35 -5.27
N TYR A 89 -9.11 -7.32 -4.70
CA TYR A 89 -10.57 -7.25 -4.62
C TYR A 89 -11.23 -7.24 -6.01
N TYR A 90 -10.70 -6.43 -6.93
CA TYR A 90 -11.29 -6.31 -8.27
C TYR A 90 -10.99 -7.53 -9.13
N THR A 91 -9.80 -8.13 -9.00
CA THR A 91 -9.49 -9.40 -9.69
C THR A 91 -10.45 -10.50 -9.24
N TYR A 92 -10.61 -10.67 -7.92
CA TYR A 92 -11.51 -11.67 -7.37
C TYR A 92 -12.96 -11.44 -7.82
N GLY A 93 -13.45 -10.19 -7.75
CA GLY A 93 -14.78 -9.82 -8.23
C GLY A 93 -15.00 -10.07 -9.72
N ALA A 94 -13.97 -9.88 -10.56
CA ALA A 94 -14.04 -10.19 -12.00
C ALA A 94 -14.05 -11.69 -12.27
N LEU A 95 -13.26 -12.48 -11.53
CA LEU A 95 -13.25 -13.95 -11.63
C LEU A 95 -14.59 -14.55 -11.19
N ARG A 96 -15.26 -13.97 -10.19
CA ARG A 96 -16.64 -14.29 -9.79
C ARG A 96 -17.71 -13.75 -10.76
N ARG A 97 -17.30 -13.16 -11.89
CA ARG A 97 -18.17 -12.56 -12.92
C ARG A 97 -19.09 -11.45 -12.40
N LYS A 98 -18.72 -10.81 -11.29
CA LYS A 98 -19.45 -9.67 -10.69
C LYS A 98 -18.98 -8.33 -11.26
N LEU A 99 -17.72 -8.27 -11.70
CA LEU A 99 -17.12 -7.10 -12.34
C LEU A 99 -16.70 -7.44 -13.78
N ARG A 100 -16.74 -6.44 -14.68
CA ARG A 100 -16.17 -6.57 -16.03
C ARG A 100 -14.69 -6.22 -16.00
N TRP A 101 -13.83 -7.00 -16.65
CA TRP A 101 -12.39 -6.75 -16.72
C TRP A 101 -12.02 -5.35 -17.25
N THR A 102 -12.78 -4.85 -18.23
CA THR A 102 -12.60 -3.49 -18.77
C THR A 102 -12.84 -2.42 -17.71
N GLU A 103 -13.78 -2.65 -16.78
CA GLU A 103 -14.06 -1.75 -15.68
C GLU A 103 -13.01 -1.87 -14.57
N VAL A 104 -12.55 -3.09 -14.27
CA VAL A 104 -11.44 -3.35 -13.34
C VAL A 104 -10.19 -2.57 -13.73
N GLY A 105 -9.78 -2.65 -15.01
CA GLY A 105 -8.61 -1.92 -15.50
C GLY A 105 -8.77 -0.39 -15.35
N ARG A 106 -9.95 0.15 -15.62
CA ARG A 106 -10.23 1.59 -15.43
C ARG A 106 -10.18 1.99 -13.96
N MET A 107 -10.79 1.19 -13.08
CA MET A 107 -10.79 1.45 -11.64
C MET A 107 -9.38 1.41 -11.05
N TRP A 108 -8.53 0.46 -11.49
CA TRP A 108 -7.11 0.42 -11.12
C TRP A 108 -6.36 1.69 -11.54
N VAL A 109 -6.54 2.14 -12.79
CA VAL A 109 -5.88 3.36 -13.26
C VAL A 109 -6.34 4.58 -12.45
N ILE A 110 -7.64 4.71 -12.20
CA ILE A 110 -8.19 5.88 -11.49
C ILE A 110 -7.81 5.86 -10.01
N SER A 111 -7.80 4.70 -9.34
CA SER A 111 -7.34 4.61 -7.96
C SER A 111 -5.85 4.92 -7.84
N TYR A 112 -5.03 4.44 -8.78
CA TYR A 112 -3.61 4.76 -8.83
C TYR A 112 -3.36 6.27 -9.03
N ILE A 113 -4.09 6.92 -9.95
CA ILE A 113 -4.04 8.38 -10.14
C ILE A 113 -4.45 9.11 -8.85
N GLY A 114 -5.55 8.71 -8.22
CA GLY A 114 -5.98 9.30 -6.95
C GLY A 114 -4.94 9.11 -5.84
N ASN A 115 -4.27 7.96 -5.80
CA ASN A 115 -3.19 7.71 -4.86
C ASN A 115 -1.97 8.64 -5.12
N ILE A 116 -1.60 8.91 -6.37
CA ILE A 116 -0.55 9.89 -6.71
C ILE A 116 -0.95 11.28 -6.24
N LEU A 117 -2.17 11.73 -6.56
CA LEU A 117 -2.67 13.05 -6.16
C LEU A 117 -2.67 13.22 -4.64
N GLY A 118 -3.06 12.18 -3.90
CA GLY A 118 -3.03 12.17 -2.44
C GLY A 118 -1.61 12.24 -1.88
N ALA A 119 -0.67 11.50 -2.47
CA ALA A 119 0.74 11.51 -2.08
C ALA A 119 1.37 12.89 -2.29
N THR A 120 1.15 13.50 -3.46
CA THR A 120 1.65 14.86 -3.77
C THR A 120 1.02 15.92 -2.86
N ALA A 121 -0.29 15.87 -2.65
CA ALA A 121 -0.97 16.80 -1.76
C ALA A 121 -0.46 16.67 -0.31
N PHE A 122 -0.27 15.44 0.18
CA PHE A 122 0.28 15.21 1.51
C PHE A 122 1.73 15.69 1.64
N ALA A 123 2.57 15.42 0.64
CA ALA A 123 3.95 15.91 0.62
C ALA A 123 4.02 17.44 0.72
N LEU A 124 3.16 18.16 -0.01
CA LEU A 124 3.07 19.62 0.09
C LEU A 124 2.68 20.06 1.50
N LEU A 125 1.72 19.40 2.13
CA LEU A 125 1.36 19.70 3.52
C LEU A 125 2.55 19.52 4.47
N ILE A 126 3.31 18.43 4.32
CA ILE A 126 4.52 18.18 5.12
C ILE A 126 5.58 19.26 4.88
N TYR A 127 5.84 19.62 3.62
CA TYR A 127 6.77 20.69 3.28
C TYR A 127 6.41 22.01 3.97
N LEU A 128 5.13 22.40 3.91
CA LEU A 128 4.63 23.63 4.54
C LEU A 128 4.73 23.62 6.07
N THR A 129 4.92 22.46 6.71
CA THR A 129 5.15 22.41 8.17
C THR A 129 6.56 22.84 8.58
N GLY A 130 7.54 22.76 7.67
CA GLY A 130 8.96 22.96 7.98
C GLY A 130 9.58 21.89 8.91
N LEU A 131 8.84 20.85 9.32
CA LEU A 131 9.30 19.88 10.33
C LEU A 131 10.39 18.92 9.82
N PHE A 132 10.62 18.85 8.51
CA PHE A 132 11.55 17.92 7.84
C PHE A 132 12.70 18.65 7.12
N ASP A 133 12.95 19.92 7.44
CA ASP A 133 13.95 20.75 6.74
C ASP A 133 15.39 20.44 7.16
N SER A 134 15.61 19.89 8.37
CA SER A 134 16.95 19.57 8.85
C SER A 134 17.40 18.14 8.53
N PRO A 135 18.70 17.92 8.25
CA PRO A 135 19.30 16.59 8.12
C PRO A 135 19.06 15.69 9.34
N ASP A 136 18.98 16.28 10.54
CA ASP A 136 18.72 15.59 11.81
C ASP A 136 17.32 14.95 11.88
N VAL A 137 16.44 15.22 10.91
CA VAL A 137 15.09 14.63 10.84
C VAL A 137 14.91 13.84 9.53
N ASN A 138 15.45 14.33 8.42
CA ASN A 138 15.20 13.76 7.10
C ASN A 138 16.29 12.80 6.58
N GLY A 139 17.43 12.65 7.28
CA GLY A 139 18.57 11.86 6.81
C GLY A 139 18.24 10.39 6.51
N PHE A 140 17.50 9.72 7.41
CA PHE A 140 17.06 8.36 7.18
C PHE A 140 16.07 8.24 6.01
N LEU A 141 15.17 9.21 5.86
CA LEU A 141 14.22 9.26 4.74
C LEU A 141 14.96 9.37 3.39
N LEU A 142 15.85 10.35 3.26
CA LEU A 142 16.56 10.62 2.01
C LEU A 142 17.51 9.47 1.64
N SER A 143 18.18 8.85 2.62
CA SER A 143 19.04 7.69 2.36
C SER A 143 18.28 6.48 1.85
N VAL A 144 17.11 6.17 2.42
CA VAL A 144 16.26 5.08 1.94
C VAL A 144 15.70 5.37 0.56
N VAL A 145 15.32 6.62 0.28
CA VAL A 145 14.82 7.00 -1.05
C VAL A 145 15.89 6.84 -2.12
N ALA A 146 17.11 7.32 -1.87
CA ALA A 146 18.22 7.13 -2.79
C ALA A 146 18.48 5.64 -3.06
N HIS A 147 18.53 4.82 -2.01
CA HIS A 147 18.73 3.37 -2.15
C HIS A 147 17.63 2.69 -2.99
N LYS A 148 16.36 3.09 -2.79
CA LYS A 148 15.22 2.58 -3.56
C LYS A 148 15.28 2.96 -5.04
N MET A 149 15.78 4.15 -5.36
CA MET A 149 15.90 4.64 -6.73
C MET A 149 17.07 4.01 -7.51
N GLU A 150 18.08 3.50 -6.82
CA GLU A 150 19.25 2.86 -7.42
C GLU A 150 19.15 1.33 -7.51
N ALA A 151 18.24 0.72 -6.75
CA ALA A 151 18.08 -0.73 -6.72
C ALA A 151 17.79 -1.33 -8.12
N PRO A 152 18.30 -2.54 -8.43
CA PRO A 152 18.05 -3.19 -9.71
C PRO A 152 16.56 -3.43 -9.95
N ALA A 153 16.07 -3.11 -11.16
CA ALA A 153 14.65 -3.19 -11.50
C ALA A 153 14.05 -4.60 -11.29
N LEU A 154 14.84 -5.65 -11.54
CA LEU A 154 14.40 -7.04 -11.35
C LEU A 154 14.19 -7.36 -9.86
N GLU A 155 15.08 -6.87 -8.98
CA GLU A 155 14.92 -7.04 -7.54
C GLU A 155 13.69 -6.28 -7.03
N LEU A 156 13.51 -5.04 -7.48
CA LEU A 156 12.34 -4.22 -7.15
C LEU A 156 11.03 -4.93 -7.54
N PHE A 157 11.00 -5.54 -8.72
CA PHE A 157 9.85 -6.30 -9.21
C PHE A 157 9.48 -7.47 -8.29
N PHE A 158 10.44 -8.33 -7.91
CA PHE A 158 10.16 -9.47 -7.03
C PHE A 158 9.88 -9.06 -5.58
N ARG A 159 10.60 -8.07 -5.05
CA ARG A 159 10.29 -7.46 -3.74
C ARG A 159 8.85 -6.94 -3.70
N ALA A 160 8.36 -6.40 -4.81
CA ALA A 160 7.00 -5.89 -4.91
C ALA A 160 5.92 -6.98 -5.02
N ILE A 161 6.21 -8.11 -5.66
CA ILE A 161 5.29 -9.27 -5.66
C ILE A 161 5.05 -9.72 -4.21
N LEU A 162 6.14 -9.94 -3.47
CA LEU A 162 6.08 -10.39 -2.08
C LEU A 162 5.43 -9.36 -1.16
N CYS A 163 5.70 -8.06 -1.40
CA CYS A 163 5.04 -6.97 -0.68
C CYS A 163 3.52 -7.09 -0.79
N ASN A 164 2.99 -7.09 -2.02
CA ASN A 164 1.54 -6.96 -2.17
C ASN A 164 0.80 -8.25 -1.81
N TRP A 165 1.49 -9.40 -1.83
CA TRP A 165 0.96 -10.62 -1.23
C TRP A 165 0.69 -10.41 0.27
N LEU A 166 1.69 -9.94 1.03
CA LEU A 166 1.54 -9.65 2.46
C LEU A 166 0.53 -8.53 2.74
N VAL A 167 0.51 -7.46 1.93
CA VAL A 167 -0.43 -6.35 2.10
C VAL A 167 -1.88 -6.83 1.91
N CYS A 168 -2.14 -7.62 0.88
CA CYS A 168 -3.47 -8.17 0.66
C CYS A 168 -3.86 -9.16 1.77
N LEU A 169 -2.93 -9.99 2.26
CA LEU A 169 -3.14 -10.83 3.45
C LEU A 169 -3.44 -10.01 4.71
N ALA A 170 -2.79 -8.85 4.86
CA ALA A 170 -3.04 -7.94 5.97
C ALA A 170 -4.48 -7.44 6.00
N PHE A 171 -5.18 -7.35 4.86
CA PHE A 171 -6.62 -7.06 4.87
C PHE A 171 -7.48 -8.33 4.91
N PHE A 172 -7.06 -9.40 4.25
CA PHE A 172 -7.84 -10.62 4.11
C PHE A 172 -7.95 -11.44 5.40
N VAL A 173 -6.82 -11.72 6.06
CA VAL A 173 -6.80 -12.59 7.26
C VAL A 173 -7.62 -12.00 8.42
N PRO A 174 -7.57 -10.68 8.70
CA PRO A 174 -8.43 -10.08 9.73
C PRO A 174 -9.93 -10.18 9.47
N MET A 175 -10.38 -10.42 8.24
CA MET A 175 -11.83 -10.57 7.93
C MET A 175 -12.47 -11.77 8.63
N SER A 176 -11.69 -12.81 8.94
CA SER A 176 -12.16 -13.99 9.68
C SER A 176 -12.00 -13.86 11.19
N MET A 177 -11.48 -12.74 11.70
CA MET A 177 -11.27 -12.52 13.14
C MET A 177 -12.48 -11.80 13.77
N LYS A 178 -12.75 -12.10 15.04
CA LYS A 178 -13.95 -11.58 15.75
C LYS A 178 -13.71 -10.25 16.47
N THR A 179 -12.52 -10.03 17.04
CA THR A 179 -12.23 -8.84 17.86
C THR A 179 -11.36 -7.83 17.10
N ASP A 180 -11.67 -6.53 17.24
CA ASP A 180 -10.91 -5.48 16.56
C ASP A 180 -9.45 -5.42 17.00
N GLY A 181 -9.14 -5.72 18.27
CA GLY A 181 -7.76 -5.81 18.75
C GLY A 181 -6.95 -6.88 18.01
N ALA A 182 -7.50 -8.07 17.79
CA ALA A 182 -6.83 -9.14 17.04
C ALA A 182 -6.65 -8.75 15.56
N LYS A 183 -7.65 -8.10 14.96
CA LYS A 183 -7.57 -7.59 13.59
C LYS A 183 -6.43 -6.59 13.46
N MET A 184 -6.43 -5.54 14.27
CA MET A 184 -5.40 -4.49 14.26
C MET A 184 -4.01 -5.07 14.45
N PHE A 185 -3.83 -6.00 15.40
CA PHE A 185 -2.55 -6.66 15.64
C PHE A 185 -2.08 -7.44 14.41
N ALA A 186 -2.93 -8.27 13.80
CA ALA A 186 -2.58 -9.04 12.61
C ALA A 186 -2.24 -8.12 11.42
N MET A 187 -3.01 -7.05 11.23
CA MET A 187 -2.73 -6.03 10.21
C MET A 187 -1.34 -5.41 10.41
N MET A 188 -1.04 -4.94 11.63
CA MET A 188 0.26 -4.35 11.96
C MET A 188 1.41 -5.35 11.79
N LEU A 189 1.20 -6.62 12.17
CA LEU A 189 2.20 -7.67 12.05
C LEU A 189 2.58 -7.95 10.59
N PHE A 190 1.61 -8.08 9.69
CA PHE A 190 1.91 -8.31 8.27
C PHE A 190 2.56 -7.10 7.61
N VAL A 191 2.20 -5.89 8.05
CA VAL A 191 2.88 -4.66 7.63
C VAL A 191 4.32 -4.63 8.10
N PHE A 192 4.56 -4.94 9.37
CA PHE A 192 5.90 -5.09 9.93
C PHE A 192 6.72 -6.09 9.10
N CYS A 193 6.16 -7.27 8.80
CA CYS A 193 6.84 -8.32 8.04
C CYS A 193 7.30 -7.85 6.67
N PHE A 194 6.45 -7.18 5.87
CA PHE A 194 6.90 -6.73 4.54
C PHE A 194 7.93 -5.61 4.65
N PHE A 195 7.75 -4.69 5.61
CA PHE A 195 8.64 -3.53 5.76
C PHE A 195 10.04 -3.99 6.19
N ILE A 196 10.14 -4.80 7.23
CA ILE A 196 11.43 -5.29 7.75
C ILE A 196 12.13 -6.23 6.77
N SER A 197 11.38 -6.95 5.93
CA SER A 197 11.93 -7.79 4.87
C SER A 197 12.50 -7.00 3.68
N GLY A 198 12.31 -5.67 3.65
CA GLY A 198 12.79 -4.82 2.56
C GLY A 198 11.94 -4.94 1.29
N TYR A 199 10.67 -5.31 1.40
CA TYR A 199 9.76 -5.40 0.26
C TYR A 199 9.27 -4.02 -0.20
N GLU A 200 8.78 -3.96 -1.44
CA GLU A 200 8.48 -2.70 -2.14
C GLU A 200 6.97 -2.48 -2.35
N HIS A 201 6.45 -1.38 -1.81
CA HIS A 201 5.04 -1.01 -1.93
C HIS A 201 4.88 0.25 -2.78
N SER A 202 4.20 0.16 -3.91
CA SER A 202 4.08 1.25 -4.89
C SER A 202 3.53 2.54 -4.26
N ILE A 203 2.43 2.47 -3.51
CA ILE A 203 1.83 3.68 -2.90
C ILE A 203 2.65 4.25 -1.73
N ALA A 204 3.29 3.41 -0.90
CA ALA A 204 4.20 3.90 0.13
C ALA A 204 5.42 4.58 -0.50
N ASN A 205 5.96 4.02 -1.59
CA ASN A 205 7.03 4.64 -2.36
C ASN A 205 6.57 5.97 -2.98
N MET A 206 5.36 6.07 -3.53
CA MET A 206 4.81 7.36 -4.01
C MET A 206 4.83 8.42 -2.91
N CYS A 207 4.32 8.10 -1.72
CA CYS A 207 4.31 9.05 -0.60
C CYS A 207 5.73 9.41 -0.17
N THR A 208 6.61 8.41 -0.04
CA THR A 208 8.00 8.61 0.39
C THR A 208 8.78 9.45 -0.61
N PHE A 209 8.65 9.18 -1.91
CA PHE A 209 9.31 9.94 -2.97
C PHE A 209 8.72 11.34 -3.12
N ALA A 210 7.40 11.48 -3.04
CA ALA A 210 6.76 12.79 -3.09
C ALA A 210 7.25 13.69 -1.94
N ILE A 211 7.37 13.15 -0.72
CA ILE A 211 7.93 13.87 0.42
C ILE A 211 9.41 14.22 0.17
N ALA A 212 10.22 13.27 -0.28
CA ALA A 212 11.65 13.54 -0.53
C ALA A 212 11.88 14.60 -1.62
N LEU A 213 11.07 14.61 -2.69
CA LEU A 213 11.18 15.55 -3.81
C LEU A 213 10.80 17.00 -3.45
N VAL A 214 10.01 17.22 -2.39
CA VAL A 214 9.68 18.58 -1.94
C VAL A 214 10.65 19.11 -0.89
N LEU A 215 11.53 18.26 -0.35
CA LEU A 215 12.58 18.64 0.60
C LEU A 215 13.87 19.05 -0.15
N ASN A 216 14.81 19.64 0.59
CA ASN A 216 16.17 19.79 0.07
C ASN A 216 16.83 18.39 0.00
N HIS A 217 17.06 17.89 -1.21
CA HIS A 217 17.49 16.52 -1.44
C HIS A 217 18.77 16.45 -2.30
N PRO A 218 19.58 15.38 -2.16
CA PRO A 218 20.74 15.18 -3.02
C PRO A 218 20.32 14.91 -4.48
N GLY A 219 21.24 15.11 -5.42
CA GLY A 219 21.02 14.87 -6.85
C GLY A 219 20.76 13.41 -7.23
N THR A 220 20.98 12.46 -6.31
CA THR A 220 20.60 11.05 -6.47
C THR A 220 19.08 10.85 -6.47
N ILE A 221 18.32 11.76 -5.84
CA ILE A 221 16.86 11.76 -5.88
C ILE A 221 16.39 12.53 -7.11
N SER A 222 15.71 11.82 -8.02
CA SER A 222 15.31 12.39 -9.31
C SER A 222 14.00 11.78 -9.81
N TRP A 223 13.34 12.49 -10.73
CA TRP A 223 12.16 11.97 -11.42
C TRP A 223 12.47 10.68 -12.21
N ASN A 224 13.68 10.56 -12.77
CA ASN A 224 14.10 9.32 -13.42
C ASN A 224 14.16 8.14 -12.41
N GLY A 225 14.70 8.39 -11.22
CA GLY A 225 14.71 7.41 -10.13
C GLY A 225 13.30 7.03 -9.66
N VAL A 226 12.36 7.99 -9.63
CA VAL A 226 10.95 7.71 -9.34
C VAL A 226 10.36 6.72 -10.34
N PHE A 227 10.55 6.93 -11.64
CA PHE A 227 10.01 6.02 -12.66
C PHE A 227 10.73 4.67 -12.66
N HIS A 228 12.06 4.66 -12.51
CA HIS A 228 12.86 3.43 -12.39
C HIS A 228 12.38 2.54 -11.25
N ASN A 229 11.96 3.14 -10.14
CA ASN A 229 11.40 2.39 -9.02
C ASN A 229 9.91 2.05 -9.19
N LEU A 230 9.05 3.05 -9.42
CA LEU A 230 7.60 2.86 -9.35
C LEU A 230 7.06 1.92 -10.42
N VAL A 231 7.66 1.87 -11.61
CA VAL A 231 7.20 1.01 -12.71
C VAL A 231 7.33 -0.48 -12.35
N PRO A 232 8.53 -1.05 -12.08
CA PRO A 232 8.65 -2.46 -11.70
C PRO A 232 7.89 -2.77 -10.40
N VAL A 233 7.89 -1.85 -9.43
CA VAL A 233 7.17 -2.06 -8.16
C VAL A 233 5.65 -2.13 -8.37
N THR A 234 5.08 -1.28 -9.21
CA THR A 234 3.63 -1.30 -9.49
C THR A 234 3.22 -2.58 -10.21
N ILE A 235 4.02 -3.03 -11.19
CA ILE A 235 3.77 -4.28 -11.91
C ILE A 235 3.89 -5.47 -10.95
N GLY A 236 4.93 -5.50 -10.11
CA GLY A 236 5.08 -6.56 -9.10
C GLY A 236 3.92 -6.59 -8.12
N ASN A 237 3.46 -5.43 -7.63
CA ASN A 237 2.29 -5.37 -6.77
C ASN A 237 1.02 -5.87 -7.47
N LEU A 238 0.79 -5.53 -8.75
CA LEU A 238 -0.33 -6.06 -9.54
C LEU A 238 -0.32 -7.58 -9.59
N ILE A 239 0.85 -8.20 -9.76
CA ILE A 239 0.99 -9.66 -9.75
C ILE A 239 0.73 -10.23 -8.35
N GLY A 240 1.30 -9.64 -7.30
CA GLY A 240 1.13 -10.10 -5.92
C GLY A 240 -0.34 -10.11 -5.47
N GLY A 241 -1.09 -9.04 -5.75
CA GLY A 241 -2.51 -8.99 -5.36
C GLY A 241 -3.45 -9.61 -6.39
N GLY A 242 -3.23 -9.38 -7.68
CA GLY A 242 -4.09 -9.92 -8.74
C GLY A 242 -3.94 -11.43 -8.93
N VAL A 243 -2.71 -11.92 -9.04
CA VAL A 243 -2.44 -13.35 -9.30
C VAL A 243 -2.41 -14.15 -8.00
N LEU A 244 -1.52 -13.81 -7.06
CA LEU A 244 -1.31 -14.65 -5.87
C LEU A 244 -2.47 -14.58 -4.89
N MET A 245 -3.16 -13.44 -4.80
CA MET A 245 -4.36 -13.32 -3.96
C MET A 245 -5.64 -13.52 -4.77
N GLY A 246 -5.82 -12.84 -5.91
CA GLY A 246 -7.04 -12.96 -6.70
C GLY A 246 -7.22 -14.31 -7.38
N VAL A 247 -6.31 -14.67 -8.30
CA VAL A 247 -6.42 -15.88 -9.12
C VAL A 247 -6.23 -17.15 -8.29
N MET A 248 -5.19 -17.22 -7.45
CA MET A 248 -4.90 -18.43 -6.69
C MET A 248 -6.00 -18.74 -5.67
N TYR A 249 -6.46 -17.77 -4.87
CA TYR A 249 -7.55 -18.03 -3.92
C TYR A 249 -8.84 -18.41 -4.62
N TYR A 250 -9.16 -17.78 -5.76
CA TYR A 250 -10.31 -18.19 -6.57
C TYR A 250 -10.18 -19.64 -7.05
N TYR A 251 -9.01 -20.01 -7.59
CA TYR A 251 -8.76 -21.34 -8.14
C TYR A 251 -8.86 -22.44 -7.08
N VAL A 252 -8.18 -22.28 -5.94
CA VAL A 252 -8.12 -23.32 -4.89
C VAL A 252 -9.44 -23.46 -4.13
N ASN A 253 -10.23 -22.39 -4.02
CA ASN A 253 -11.51 -22.43 -3.31
C ASN A 253 -12.71 -22.70 -4.22
N LYS A 254 -12.53 -22.76 -5.55
CA LYS A 254 -13.61 -22.82 -6.54
C LYS A 254 -14.74 -23.81 -6.22
N PRO A 255 -14.49 -25.06 -5.75
CA PRO A 255 -15.55 -26.01 -5.42
C PRO A 255 -16.50 -25.53 -4.31
N PHE A 256 -15.99 -24.74 -3.35
CA PHE A 256 -16.70 -24.34 -2.13
C PHE A 256 -17.37 -22.96 -2.24
N LEU A 257 -17.20 -22.25 -3.37
CA LEU A 257 -17.68 -20.86 -3.48
C LEU A 257 -19.18 -20.75 -3.74
N ASP A 258 -19.80 -21.84 -4.22
CA ASP A 258 -21.21 -21.90 -4.59
C ASP A 258 -22.01 -22.86 -3.66
N GLU A 259 -21.35 -23.41 -2.64
CA GLU A 259 -22.01 -24.16 -1.56
C GLU A 259 -22.70 -23.18 -0.62
N GLU A 260 -23.96 -23.46 -0.24
CA GLU A 260 -24.65 -22.66 0.76
C GLU A 260 -23.91 -22.77 2.11
N PRO A 261 -23.73 -21.66 2.84
CA PRO A 261 -23.10 -21.72 4.15
C PRO A 261 -23.97 -22.59 5.08
N HIS A 262 -23.42 -23.72 5.51
CA HIS A 262 -23.97 -24.58 6.55
C HIS A 262 -23.91 -23.92 7.93
#